data_AF-A0A0J8R0Z1-F1
#
_entry.id   AF-A0A0J8R0Z1-F1
#
_cell.length_a   1.000
_cell.length_b   1.000
_cell.length_c   1.000
_cell.angle_alpha   90.00
_cell.angle_beta   90.00
_cell.angle_gamma   90.00
#
_symmetry.space_group_name_H-M   'P 1'
#
loop_
_entity.id
_entity.type
_entity.pdbx_description
1 polymer ?
#
loop_
_entity_poly.entity_id
_entity_poly.type
_entity_poly.pdbx_seq_one_letter_code
_entity_poly.pdbx_strand_id
1 'polypeptide(L)'
;MSDLDKAIAQLRKCRPIPEPQVRELCYKARELLIEEGNVVTVDAPVTICGDIHGQFHDLMELFRVGGDVPDTNYLFMGDFVDRGFYSLESFLLLLCLKVRYPDRITLIRGNHESRQITTVYGFYDECIRKYGNANVWRYCCEVFDYLALGALVLGASSELEPTGPSTSMVHDSLGTSHSITGSSTSEDGILEIEVLNSKGEVTYAAYRRRDRGSQELANDIRDVSPPRDISSAPTNTPSRTGPAGTRRDL
;
A
#
# COMPACT_ATOMS: atom_id res chain seq x y z
N MET A 1 -0.50 2.88 -37.45
CA MET A 1 -0.58 2.43 -36.05
C MET A 1 0.85 2.22 -35.58
N SER A 2 1.31 3.04 -34.64
CA SER A 2 2.68 2.98 -34.12
C SER A 2 2.93 1.63 -33.46
N ASP A 3 4.17 1.16 -33.41
CA ASP A 3 4.50 -0.08 -32.69
C ASP A 3 4.16 0.03 -31.19
N LEU A 4 4.19 1.26 -30.64
CA LEU A 4 3.71 1.56 -29.29
C LEU A 4 2.20 1.32 -29.13
N ASP A 5 1.38 1.73 -30.10
CA ASP A 5 -0.07 1.53 -30.05
C ASP A 5 -0.42 0.03 -30.11
N LYS A 6 0.35 -0.74 -30.87
CA LYS A 6 0.20 -2.21 -30.92
C LYS A 6 0.57 -2.85 -29.58
N ALA A 7 1.65 -2.39 -28.95
CA ALA A 7 2.06 -2.84 -27.61
C ALA A 7 0.97 -2.54 -26.58
N ILE A 8 0.42 -1.32 -26.57
CA ILE A 8 -0.72 -0.94 -25.70
C ILE A 8 -1.91 -1.87 -25.93
N ALA A 9 -2.28 -2.12 -27.20
CA ALA A 9 -3.42 -2.98 -27.52
C ALA A 9 -3.20 -4.45 -27.11
N GLN A 10 -1.96 -4.94 -27.12
CA GLN A 10 -1.61 -6.28 -26.63
C GLN A 10 -1.64 -6.34 -25.09
N LEU A 11 -1.02 -5.36 -24.43
CA LEU A 11 -0.94 -5.29 -22.97
C LEU A 11 -2.33 -5.10 -22.35
N ARG A 12 -3.23 -4.30 -22.95
CA ARG A 12 -4.64 -4.18 -22.53
C ARG A 12 -5.41 -5.51 -22.56
N LYS A 13 -4.96 -6.46 -23.37
CA LYS A 13 -5.51 -7.83 -23.42
C LYS A 13 -4.77 -8.80 -22.49
N CYS A 14 -3.94 -8.29 -21.58
CA CYS A 14 -3.08 -9.03 -20.69
C CYS A 14 -2.14 -10.00 -21.44
N ARG A 15 -1.62 -9.58 -22.60
CA ARG A 15 -0.65 -10.36 -23.39
C ARG A 15 0.74 -9.75 -23.28
N PRO A 16 1.77 -10.56 -22.99
CA PRO A 16 3.15 -10.07 -22.94
C PRO A 16 3.61 -9.64 -24.33
N ILE A 17 4.45 -8.60 -24.37
CA ILE A 17 5.10 -8.11 -25.58
C ILE A 17 6.50 -8.73 -25.70
N PRO A 18 7.09 -8.84 -26.90
CA PRO A 18 8.44 -9.40 -27.06
C PRO A 18 9.52 -8.65 -26.27
N GLU A 19 10.53 -9.35 -25.73
CA GLU A 19 11.65 -8.75 -24.95
C GLU A 19 12.31 -7.55 -25.65
N PRO A 20 12.57 -7.56 -26.97
CA PRO A 20 13.13 -6.38 -27.65
C PRO A 20 12.24 -5.14 -27.56
N GLN A 21 10.92 -5.31 -27.60
CA GLN A 21 9.97 -4.21 -27.44
C GLN A 21 9.94 -3.70 -26.00
N VAL A 22 10.05 -4.60 -25.01
CA VAL A 22 10.21 -4.20 -23.60
C VAL A 22 11.46 -3.35 -23.42
N ARG A 23 12.60 -3.79 -23.98
CA ARG A 23 13.86 -3.04 -23.92
C ARG A 23 13.73 -1.64 -24.52
N GLU A 24 13.14 -1.54 -25.71
CA GLU A 24 12.94 -0.27 -26.39
C GLU A 24 12.00 0.66 -25.60
N LEU A 25 10.93 0.11 -25.03
CA LEU A 25 10.00 0.85 -24.18
C LEU A 25 10.69 1.40 -22.93
N CYS A 26 11.43 0.57 -22.21
CA CYS A 26 12.18 0.98 -21.02
C CYS A 26 13.21 2.06 -21.36
N TYR A 27 13.88 1.94 -22.51
CA TYR A 27 14.84 2.94 -22.97
C TYR A 27 14.15 4.30 -23.21
N LYS A 28 13.04 4.33 -23.97
CA LYS A 28 12.28 5.56 -24.23
C LYS A 28 11.70 6.17 -22.95
N ALA A 29 11.20 5.35 -22.05
CA ALA A 29 10.67 5.83 -20.79
C ALA A 29 11.75 6.48 -19.93
N ARG A 30 12.96 5.89 -19.90
CA ARG A 30 14.10 6.49 -19.19
C ARG A 30 14.49 7.86 -19.76
N GLU A 31 14.50 8.01 -21.08
CA GLU A 31 14.78 9.31 -21.73
C GLU A 31 13.77 10.39 -21.33
N LEU A 32 12.51 10.01 -21.07
CA LEU A 32 11.50 10.95 -20.58
C LEU A 32 11.65 11.22 -19.08
N LEU A 33 11.79 10.16 -18.28
CA LEU A 33 11.82 10.25 -16.82
C LEU A 33 13.07 10.95 -16.27
N ILE A 34 14.19 10.93 -17.00
CA ILE A 34 15.41 11.66 -16.60
C ILE A 34 15.24 13.18 -16.66
N GLU A 35 14.30 13.67 -17.47
CA GLU A 35 13.96 15.10 -17.55
C GLU A 35 12.98 15.52 -16.44
N GLU A 36 12.34 14.56 -15.77
CA GLU A 36 11.42 14.82 -14.67
C GLU A 36 12.16 15.10 -13.36
N GLY A 37 11.63 16.05 -12.59
CA GLY A 37 12.14 16.32 -11.25
C GLY A 37 11.72 15.24 -10.25
N ASN A 38 12.44 15.14 -9.13
CA ASN A 38 12.07 14.24 -8.03
C ASN A 38 10.66 14.51 -7.49
N VAL A 39 10.18 15.74 -7.62
CA VAL A 39 8.81 16.14 -7.30
C VAL A 39 8.18 16.75 -8.55
N VAL A 40 7.10 16.15 -9.03
CA VAL A 40 6.41 16.56 -10.26
C VAL A 40 5.13 17.32 -9.93
N THR A 41 4.85 18.38 -10.67
CA THR A 41 3.61 19.16 -10.51
C THR A 41 2.52 18.59 -11.41
N VAL A 42 1.32 18.39 -10.86
CA VAL A 42 0.16 17.87 -11.60
C VAL A 42 -1.03 18.77 -11.36
N ASP A 43 -1.68 19.23 -12.43
CA ASP A 43 -2.84 20.11 -12.34
C ASP A 43 -4.16 19.32 -12.24
N ALA A 44 -5.08 19.80 -11.41
CA ALA A 44 -6.45 19.30 -11.37
C ALA A 44 -7.25 19.70 -12.64
N PRO A 45 -8.20 18.88 -13.11
CA PRO A 45 -8.65 17.61 -12.53
C PRO A 45 -7.67 16.45 -12.79
N VAL A 46 -7.45 15.62 -11.77
CA VAL A 46 -6.60 14.42 -11.84
C VAL A 46 -7.22 13.27 -11.06
N THR A 47 -7.15 12.06 -11.62
CA THR A 47 -7.50 10.82 -10.93
C THR A 47 -6.26 10.25 -10.24
N ILE A 48 -6.30 10.22 -8.91
CA ILE A 48 -5.20 9.69 -8.09
C ILE A 48 -5.47 8.22 -7.79
N CYS A 49 -4.47 7.38 -8.07
CA CYS A 49 -4.55 5.92 -7.96
C CYS A 49 -3.50 5.43 -6.97
N GLY A 50 -3.91 4.60 -6.02
CA GLY A 50 -3.01 3.93 -5.08
C GLY A 50 -2.42 2.64 -5.64
N ASP A 51 -2.03 1.76 -4.72
CA ASP A 51 -1.34 0.51 -5.00
C ASP A 51 -2.11 -0.39 -5.99
N ILE A 52 -1.37 -1.00 -6.92
CA ILE A 52 -1.93 -1.92 -7.92
C ILE A 52 -1.52 -3.37 -7.63
N HIS A 53 -0.27 -3.60 -7.20
CA HIS A 53 0.24 -4.93 -6.86
C HIS A 53 -0.08 -6.02 -7.89
N GLY A 54 0.16 -5.74 -9.17
CA GLY A 54 -0.09 -6.70 -10.26
C GLY A 54 -1.54 -7.14 -10.43
N GLN A 55 -2.51 -6.40 -9.90
CA GLN A 55 -3.95 -6.61 -10.10
C GLN A 55 -4.40 -6.00 -11.44
N PHE A 56 -4.01 -6.65 -12.54
CA PHE A 56 -4.26 -6.13 -13.90
C PHE A 56 -5.74 -5.89 -14.22
N HIS A 57 -6.63 -6.78 -13.77
CA HIS A 57 -8.07 -6.63 -14.04
C HIS A 57 -8.67 -5.41 -13.33
N ASP A 58 -8.22 -5.13 -12.12
CA ASP A 58 -8.64 -3.95 -11.36
C ASP A 58 -8.09 -2.68 -11.98
N LEU A 59 -6.86 -2.71 -12.53
CA LEU A 59 -6.31 -1.60 -13.31
C LEU A 59 -7.16 -1.30 -14.57
N MET A 60 -7.63 -2.33 -15.28
CA MET A 60 -8.51 -2.13 -16.44
C MET A 60 -9.85 -1.54 -16.03
N GLU A 61 -10.40 -1.96 -14.90
CA GLU A 61 -11.63 -1.41 -14.33
C GLU A 61 -11.45 0.05 -13.89
N LEU A 62 -10.30 0.40 -13.33
CA LEU A 62 -9.93 1.76 -12.96
C LEU A 62 -9.95 2.69 -14.18
N PHE A 63 -9.41 2.26 -15.33
CA PHE A 63 -9.52 3.03 -16.58
C PHE A 63 -10.96 3.11 -17.11
N ARG A 64 -11.75 2.05 -16.93
CA ARG A 64 -13.15 2.03 -17.35
C ARG A 64 -14.01 3.02 -16.54
N VAL A 65 -13.74 3.18 -15.25
CA VAL A 65 -14.49 4.05 -14.33
C VAL A 65 -13.95 5.47 -14.33
N GLY A 66 -12.63 5.66 -14.33
CA GLY A 66 -12.00 6.98 -14.29
C GLY A 66 -11.93 7.70 -15.65
N GLY A 67 -12.15 6.97 -16.75
CA GLY A 67 -12.05 7.49 -18.10
C GLY A 67 -10.72 7.12 -18.77
N ASP A 68 -10.70 7.05 -20.10
CA ASP A 68 -9.49 6.64 -20.81
C ASP A 68 -8.55 7.82 -21.07
N VAL A 69 -7.27 7.52 -21.23
CA VAL A 69 -6.24 8.50 -21.60
C VAL A 69 -6.35 8.71 -23.12
N PRO A 70 -6.34 9.96 -23.64
CA PRO A 70 -5.83 11.20 -23.04
C PRO A 70 -6.87 12.11 -22.37
N ASP A 71 -8.14 11.71 -22.27
CA ASP A 71 -9.20 12.59 -21.80
C ASP A 71 -9.12 12.84 -20.27
N THR A 72 -8.56 11.88 -19.53
CA THR A 72 -8.34 11.97 -18.08
C THR A 72 -6.85 12.04 -17.73
N ASN A 73 -6.49 12.89 -16.77
CA ASN A 73 -5.16 12.93 -16.15
C ASN A 73 -5.07 11.90 -15.02
N TYR A 74 -3.96 11.18 -14.94
CA TYR A 74 -3.73 10.16 -13.93
C TYR A 74 -2.43 10.39 -13.15
N LEU A 75 -2.53 10.24 -11.83
CA LEU A 75 -1.39 10.17 -10.92
C LEU A 75 -1.42 8.82 -10.21
N PHE A 76 -0.42 7.98 -10.44
CA PHE A 76 -0.26 6.71 -9.73
C PHE A 76 0.82 6.83 -8.65
N MET A 77 0.48 6.39 -7.43
CA MET A 77 1.30 6.59 -6.23
C MET A 77 2.33 5.47 -5.96
N GLY A 78 2.64 4.64 -6.96
CA GLY A 78 3.61 3.55 -6.84
C GLY A 78 2.99 2.20 -6.54
N ASP A 79 3.81 1.24 -6.13
CA ASP A 79 3.42 -0.12 -5.77
C ASP A 79 2.64 -0.82 -6.92
N PHE A 80 3.26 -0.76 -8.10
CA PHE A 80 2.74 -1.36 -9.33
C PHE A 80 2.91 -2.88 -9.34
N VAL A 81 4.00 -3.35 -8.74
CA VAL A 81 4.49 -4.74 -8.85
C VAL A 81 4.38 -5.53 -7.54
N ASP A 82 4.66 -6.82 -7.65
CA ASP A 82 4.60 -7.85 -6.60
C ASP A 82 3.18 -8.19 -6.11
N ARG A 83 3.06 -9.31 -5.38
CA ARG A 83 1.82 -9.92 -4.84
C ARG A 83 0.85 -10.46 -5.90
N GLY A 84 0.68 -9.77 -7.03
CA GLY A 84 -0.14 -10.21 -8.16
C GLY A 84 0.63 -11.01 -9.22
N PHE A 85 -0.11 -11.74 -10.06
CA PHE A 85 0.45 -12.58 -11.14
C PHE A 85 0.73 -11.83 -12.46
N TYR A 86 0.25 -10.58 -12.54
CA TYR A 86 0.28 -9.73 -13.73
C TYR A 86 0.99 -8.40 -13.47
N SER A 87 1.99 -8.41 -12.58
CA SER A 87 2.78 -7.22 -12.23
C SER A 87 3.46 -6.63 -13.46
N LEU A 88 3.98 -7.50 -14.32
CA LEU A 88 4.70 -7.08 -15.51
C LEU A 88 3.78 -6.45 -16.56
N GLU A 89 2.62 -7.03 -16.84
CA GLU A 89 1.68 -6.43 -17.80
C GLU A 89 1.11 -5.11 -17.27
N SER A 90 0.79 -5.03 -15.98
CA SER A 90 0.34 -3.79 -15.35
C SER A 90 1.40 -2.69 -15.47
N PHE A 91 2.65 -2.97 -15.07
CA PHE A 91 3.72 -1.98 -15.13
C PHE A 91 4.04 -1.56 -16.58
N LEU A 92 4.16 -2.53 -17.50
CA LEU A 92 4.45 -2.22 -18.91
C LEU A 92 3.30 -1.43 -19.56
N LEU A 93 2.04 -1.69 -19.21
CA LEU A 93 0.91 -0.91 -19.70
C LEU A 93 1.01 0.54 -19.25
N LEU A 94 1.26 0.78 -17.96
CA LEU A 94 1.45 2.12 -17.41
C LEU A 94 2.64 2.83 -18.07
N LEU A 95 3.73 2.12 -18.29
CA LEU A 95 4.92 2.66 -18.94
C LEU A 95 4.65 3.02 -20.41
N CYS A 96 3.91 2.20 -21.15
CA CYS A 96 3.48 2.53 -22.50
C CYS A 96 2.60 3.78 -22.54
N LEU A 97 1.66 3.91 -21.59
CA LEU A 97 0.79 5.08 -21.49
C LEU A 97 1.60 6.33 -21.12
N LYS A 98 2.59 6.21 -20.22
CA LYS A 98 3.52 7.30 -19.89
C LYS A 98 4.31 7.75 -21.11
N VAL A 99 4.88 6.84 -21.88
CA VAL A 99 5.63 7.19 -23.10
C VAL A 99 4.71 7.81 -24.16
N ARG A 100 3.46 7.33 -24.25
CA ARG A 100 2.50 7.82 -25.25
C ARG A 100 1.89 9.17 -24.89
N TYR A 101 1.70 9.44 -23.59
CA TYR A 101 1.03 10.61 -23.05
C TYR A 101 1.79 11.12 -21.81
N PRO A 102 3.02 11.64 -21.98
CA PRO A 102 3.88 12.03 -20.86
C PRO A 102 3.26 13.08 -19.94
N ASP A 103 2.46 13.99 -20.50
CA ASP A 103 1.78 15.07 -19.77
C ASP A 103 0.49 14.64 -19.06
N ARG A 104 0.00 13.42 -19.32
CA ARG A 104 -1.29 12.92 -18.79
C ARG A 104 -1.13 11.82 -17.76
N ILE A 105 -0.01 11.09 -17.79
CA ILE A 105 0.30 10.01 -16.86
C ILE A 105 1.49 10.42 -16.00
N THR A 106 1.29 10.43 -14.70
CA THR A 106 2.35 10.65 -13.73
C THR A 106 2.53 9.38 -12.89
N LEU A 107 3.78 8.90 -12.80
CA LEU A 107 4.14 7.69 -12.07
C LEU A 107 5.10 8.05 -10.94
N ILE A 108 4.69 7.79 -9.71
CA ILE A 108 5.54 7.93 -8.52
C ILE A 108 6.11 6.56 -8.14
N ARG A 109 7.32 6.57 -7.57
CA ARG A 109 8.00 5.38 -7.09
C ARG A 109 7.41 4.94 -5.74
N GLY A 110 6.97 3.69 -5.65
CA GLY A 110 6.64 3.02 -4.40
C GLY A 110 7.83 2.19 -3.87
N ASN A 111 7.63 1.52 -2.74
CA ASN A 111 8.68 0.69 -2.13
C ASN A 111 8.88 -0.63 -2.88
N HIS A 112 7.86 -1.11 -3.59
CA HIS A 112 7.94 -2.30 -4.42
C HIS A 112 8.76 -2.08 -5.71
N GLU A 113 9.00 -0.85 -6.13
CA GLU A 113 9.84 -0.50 -7.28
C GLU A 113 11.34 -0.47 -6.90
N SER A 114 11.81 -1.52 -6.24
CA SER A 114 13.21 -1.68 -5.82
C SER A 114 13.74 -3.08 -6.10
N ARG A 115 15.04 -3.19 -6.40
CA ARG A 115 15.70 -4.49 -6.69
C ARG A 115 15.58 -5.46 -5.52
N GLN A 116 15.66 -4.94 -4.29
CA GLN A 116 15.58 -5.76 -3.08
C GLN A 116 14.20 -6.40 -2.92
N ILE A 117 13.12 -5.63 -3.09
CA ILE A 117 11.75 -6.11 -2.90
C ILE A 117 11.33 -7.01 -4.06
N THR A 118 11.54 -6.58 -5.31
CA THR A 118 11.16 -7.36 -6.50
C THR A 118 11.83 -8.74 -6.61
N THR A 119 13.00 -8.94 -5.99
CA THR A 119 13.68 -10.24 -5.95
C THR A 119 13.00 -11.22 -4.99
N VAL A 120 12.38 -10.72 -3.92
CA VAL A 120 11.82 -11.55 -2.84
C VAL A 120 10.32 -11.77 -3.02
N TYR A 121 9.60 -10.81 -3.60
CA TYR A 121 8.13 -10.78 -3.59
C TYR A 121 7.47 -11.17 -4.92
N GLY A 122 8.24 -11.73 -5.85
CA GLY A 122 7.73 -12.50 -6.98
C GLY A 122 7.86 -11.83 -8.36
N PHE A 123 8.13 -10.52 -8.45
CA PHE A 123 8.29 -9.87 -9.76
C PHE A 123 9.48 -10.43 -10.57
N TYR A 124 10.60 -10.75 -9.92
CA TYR A 124 11.75 -11.40 -10.56
C TYR A 124 11.39 -12.76 -11.17
N ASP A 125 10.73 -13.61 -10.39
CA ASP A 125 10.29 -14.94 -10.82
C ASP A 125 9.24 -14.85 -11.93
N GLU A 126 8.35 -13.85 -11.87
CA GLU A 126 7.37 -13.57 -12.92
C GLU A 126 8.05 -13.26 -14.26
N CYS A 127 9.08 -12.40 -14.25
CA CYS A 127 9.84 -12.06 -15.45
C CYS A 127 10.55 -13.29 -16.03
N ILE A 128 11.21 -14.10 -15.19
CA ILE A 128 11.89 -15.32 -15.63
C ILE A 128 10.89 -16.32 -16.20
N ARG A 129 9.74 -16.52 -15.55
CA ARG A 129 8.72 -17.45 -16.01
C ARG A 129 8.15 -17.05 -17.37
N LYS A 130 7.99 -15.75 -17.64
CA LYS A 130 7.40 -15.24 -18.89
C LYS A 130 8.39 -15.18 -20.05
N TYR A 131 9.66 -14.83 -19.79
CA TYR A 131 10.66 -14.57 -20.84
C TYR A 131 11.83 -15.56 -20.86
N GLY A 132 11.90 -16.46 -19.87
CA GLY A 132 12.97 -17.44 -19.73
C GLY A 132 14.30 -16.86 -19.24
N ASN A 133 14.38 -15.54 -18.98
CA ASN A 133 15.59 -14.85 -18.55
C ASN A 133 15.26 -13.61 -17.70
N ALA A 134 16.28 -13.06 -17.04
CA ALA A 134 16.14 -11.91 -16.13
C ALA A 134 16.33 -10.53 -16.80
N ASN A 135 16.48 -10.44 -18.13
CA ASN A 135 16.76 -9.17 -18.80
C ASN A 135 15.61 -8.18 -18.65
N VAL A 136 14.37 -8.65 -18.81
CA VAL A 136 13.17 -7.81 -18.65
C VAL A 136 13.11 -7.21 -17.24
N TRP A 137 13.37 -8.02 -16.21
CA TRP A 137 13.45 -7.53 -14.83
C TRP A 137 14.51 -6.43 -14.69
N ARG A 138 15.71 -6.63 -15.26
CA ARG A 138 16.78 -5.62 -15.23
C ARG A 138 16.34 -4.30 -15.89
N TYR A 139 15.69 -4.37 -17.06
CA TYR A 139 15.20 -3.18 -17.76
C TYR A 139 14.14 -2.43 -16.94
N CYS A 140 13.20 -3.15 -16.31
CA CYS A 140 12.23 -2.54 -15.42
C CYS A 140 12.90 -1.89 -14.20
N CYS A 141 13.86 -2.57 -13.57
CA CYS A 141 14.60 -2.01 -12.43
C CYS A 141 15.42 -0.77 -12.79
N GLU A 142 15.96 -0.69 -14.00
CA GLU A 142 16.61 0.53 -14.48
C GLU A 142 15.61 1.69 -14.56
N VAL A 143 14.39 1.45 -15.05
CA VAL A 143 13.34 2.49 -15.12
C VAL A 143 12.89 2.94 -13.73
N PHE A 144 12.76 2.01 -12.78
CA PHE A 144 12.34 2.33 -11.40
C PHE A 144 13.24 3.35 -10.72
N ASP A 145 14.52 3.40 -11.08
CA ASP A 145 15.48 4.35 -10.50
C ASP A 145 15.24 5.80 -10.97
N TYR A 146 14.49 6.02 -12.04
CA TYR A 146 14.15 7.34 -12.59
C TYR A 146 12.71 7.78 -12.27
N LEU A 147 11.91 6.96 -11.58
CA LEU A 147 10.58 7.36 -11.17
C LEU A 147 10.65 8.49 -10.15
N ALA A 148 9.76 9.48 -10.29
CA ALA A 148 9.63 10.58 -9.34
C ALA A 148 9.27 10.06 -7.93
N LEU A 149 9.67 10.79 -6.90
CA LEU A 149 9.48 10.41 -5.49
C LEU A 149 8.21 11.01 -4.88
N GLY A 150 7.65 12.05 -5.50
CA GLY A 150 6.41 12.66 -5.06
C GLY A 150 5.77 13.52 -6.14
N ALA A 151 4.51 13.89 -5.90
CA ALA A 151 3.78 14.81 -6.77
C ALA A 151 3.16 15.94 -5.94
N LEU A 152 3.15 17.14 -6.51
CA LEU A 152 2.40 18.28 -6.00
C LEU A 152 1.15 18.47 -6.86
N VAL A 153 -0.02 18.25 -6.28
CA VAL A 153 -1.30 18.44 -6.98
C VAL A 153 -1.78 19.88 -6.81
N LEU A 154 -1.82 20.62 -7.91
CA LEU A 154 -2.26 22.02 -7.97
C LEU A 154 -3.75 22.11 -8.35
N GLY A 155 -4.45 23.10 -7.82
CA GLY A 155 -5.87 23.34 -8.16
C GLY A 155 -6.88 22.44 -7.44
N ALA A 156 -6.44 21.44 -6.66
CA ALA A 156 -7.27 20.89 -5.59
C ALA A 156 -7.37 21.96 -4.50
N SER A 157 -8.58 22.47 -4.24
CA SER A 157 -8.80 23.58 -3.31
C SER A 157 -8.01 23.35 -2.01
N SER A 158 -7.00 24.20 -1.76
CA SER A 158 -6.22 24.16 -0.51
C SER A 158 -6.98 24.79 0.66
N GLU A 159 -8.19 25.30 0.39
CA GLU A 159 -9.17 25.68 1.39
C GLU A 159 -9.88 24.41 1.88
N LEU A 160 -9.17 23.66 2.72
CA LEU A 160 -9.82 22.72 3.62
C LEU A 160 -10.54 23.56 4.68
N GLU A 161 -11.86 23.72 4.54
CA GLU A 161 -12.69 24.28 5.60
C GLU A 161 -12.53 23.39 6.85
N PRO A 162 -12.33 23.99 8.04
CA PRO A 162 -12.16 23.22 9.27
C PRO A 162 -13.43 22.43 9.56
N THR A 163 -13.35 21.10 9.45
CA THR A 163 -14.43 20.16 9.84
C THR A 163 -14.55 19.99 11.37
N GLY A 164 -14.31 21.06 12.13
CA GLY A 164 -14.58 21.13 13.57
C GLY A 164 -15.92 21.79 13.84
N PRO A 165 -16.64 21.44 14.92
CA PRO A 165 -17.83 22.18 15.32
C PRO A 165 -17.41 23.64 15.55
N SER A 166 -17.92 24.53 14.70
CA SER A 166 -17.87 25.96 14.93
C SER A 166 -18.45 26.21 16.31
N THR A 167 -17.64 26.70 17.23
CA THR A 167 -18.11 27.25 18.49
C THR A 167 -18.92 28.49 18.15
N SER A 168 -20.20 28.30 17.81
CA SER A 168 -21.16 29.38 17.78
C SER A 168 -21.31 29.90 19.21
N MET A 169 -20.65 31.00 19.50
CA MET A 169 -20.88 31.79 20.71
C MET A 169 -22.34 32.28 20.68
N VAL A 170 -23.25 31.53 21.30
CA VAL A 170 -24.60 32.03 21.60
C VAL A 170 -24.50 32.92 22.83
N HIS A 171 -24.74 34.21 22.62
CA HIS A 171 -24.78 35.22 23.65
C HIS A 171 -26.18 35.21 24.27
N ASP A 172 -26.36 34.67 25.48
CA ASP A 172 -27.62 34.80 26.21
C ASP A 172 -27.60 36.01 27.16
N SER A 173 -28.76 36.63 27.34
CA SER A 173 -28.95 38.00 27.83
C SER A 173 -28.80 38.17 29.35
N LEU A 174 -28.01 37.31 30.02
CA LEU A 174 -27.84 37.36 31.48
C LEU A 174 -26.38 37.13 31.96
N GLY A 175 -25.39 37.45 31.11
CA GLY A 175 -24.03 37.79 31.56
C GLY A 175 -23.25 36.76 32.38
N THR A 176 -23.59 35.46 32.31
CA THR A 176 -22.90 34.41 33.07
C THR A 176 -22.19 33.45 32.13
N SER A 177 -20.85 33.48 32.13
CA SER A 177 -20.00 32.60 31.33
C SER A 177 -19.90 31.22 31.95
N HIS A 178 -20.55 30.21 31.37
CA HIS A 178 -20.35 28.81 31.71
C HIS A 178 -19.78 28.03 30.52
N SER A 179 -18.55 27.54 30.65
CA SER A 179 -17.97 26.57 29.73
C SER A 179 -18.62 25.21 29.99
N ILE A 180 -19.62 24.84 29.20
CA ILE A 180 -20.13 23.47 29.17
C ILE A 180 -19.22 22.67 28.25
N THR A 181 -18.24 21.99 28.85
CA THR A 181 -17.43 20.97 28.18
C THR A 181 -18.28 19.72 27.95
N GLY A 182 -18.76 19.55 26.72
CA GLY A 182 -19.27 18.27 26.24
C GLY A 182 -18.10 17.30 26.05
N SER A 183 -17.82 16.47 27.06
CA SER A 183 -16.93 15.30 26.95
C SER A 183 -17.53 14.31 25.93
N SER A 184 -16.79 13.86 24.91
CA SER A 184 -15.85 12.75 25.04
C SER A 184 -14.74 12.77 23.97
N THR A 185 -13.59 13.35 24.30
CA THR A 185 -12.32 13.03 23.62
C THR A 185 -11.36 12.58 24.70
N SER A 186 -11.04 11.28 24.70
CA SER A 186 -10.07 10.69 25.60
C SER A 186 -8.69 11.33 25.38
N GLU A 187 -8.18 12.05 26.38
CA GLU A 187 -6.86 12.71 26.41
C GLU A 187 -5.64 11.74 26.42
N ASP A 188 -5.86 10.43 26.24
CA ASP A 188 -4.84 9.38 26.36
C ASP A 188 -4.32 8.83 25.01
N GLY A 189 -4.38 9.63 23.93
CA GLY A 189 -3.86 9.28 22.61
C GLY A 189 -2.59 10.04 22.24
N ILE A 190 -1.58 9.36 21.69
CA ILE A 190 -0.41 10.03 21.07
C ILE A 190 -0.84 10.53 19.69
N LEU A 191 -0.70 11.83 19.41
CA LEU A 191 -0.93 12.39 18.08
C LEU A 191 -0.01 11.71 17.06
N GLU A 192 -0.59 11.07 16.05
CA GLU A 192 0.14 10.32 15.02
C GLU A 192 0.19 11.10 13.71
N ILE A 193 -0.92 11.73 13.33
CA ILE A 193 -1.03 12.50 12.09
C ILE A 193 -1.77 13.80 12.38
N GLU A 194 -1.21 14.92 11.96
CA GLU A 194 -1.84 16.24 11.97
C GLU A 194 -1.76 16.83 10.57
N VAL A 195 -2.92 17.20 10.02
CA VAL A 195 -3.02 17.87 8.72
C VAL A 195 -3.43 19.30 8.99
N LEU A 196 -2.65 20.24 8.44
CA LEU A 196 -2.90 21.66 8.57
C LEU A 196 -3.27 22.26 7.21
N ASN A 197 -4.12 23.28 7.21
CA ASN A 197 -4.36 24.08 6.01
C ASN A 197 -3.22 25.09 5.77
N SER A 198 -3.34 25.84 4.67
CA SER A 198 -2.38 26.89 4.27
C SER A 198 -2.23 28.05 5.27
N LYS A 199 -3.14 28.16 6.25
CA LYS A 199 -3.11 29.15 7.34
C LYS A 199 -2.54 28.58 8.65
N GLY A 200 -2.15 27.31 8.67
CA GLY A 200 -1.66 26.62 9.86
C GLY A 200 -2.76 26.18 10.82
N GLU A 201 -4.00 26.08 10.35
CA GLU A 201 -5.11 25.58 11.16
C GLU A 201 -5.24 24.06 11.00
N VAL A 202 -5.46 23.34 12.09
CA VAL A 202 -5.59 21.88 12.08
C VAL A 202 -6.93 21.49 11.44
N THR A 203 -6.87 20.78 10.32
CA THR A 203 -8.05 20.30 9.58
C THR A 203 -8.35 18.84 9.88
N TYR A 204 -7.34 18.07 10.28
CA TYR A 204 -7.48 16.67 10.66
C TYR A 204 -6.40 16.28 11.67
N ALA A 205 -6.78 15.56 12.72
CA ALA A 205 -5.86 15.01 13.70
C ALA A 205 -6.23 13.55 14.01
N ALA A 206 -5.29 12.63 13.84
CA ALA A 206 -5.43 11.23 14.21
C ALA A 206 -4.57 10.93 15.44
N TYR A 207 -5.17 10.28 16.44
CA TYR A 207 -4.51 9.93 17.70
C TYR A 207 -4.49 8.40 17.86
N ARG A 208 -3.32 7.86 18.19
CA ARG A 208 -3.14 6.45 18.51
C ARG A 208 -3.33 6.23 20.00
N ARG A 209 -4.23 5.31 20.36
CA ARG A 209 -4.48 4.95 21.77
C ARG A 209 -3.24 4.27 22.36
N ARG A 210 -2.83 4.71 23.55
CA ARG A 210 -1.77 4.05 24.31
C ARG A 210 -2.29 2.71 24.84
N ASP A 211 -1.72 1.60 24.39
CA ASP A 211 -2.05 0.28 24.93
C ASP A 211 -1.49 0.19 26.36
N ARG A 212 -2.37 0.27 27.36
CA ARG A 212 -2.02 0.02 28.76
C ARG A 212 -2.23 -1.46 29.06
N GLY A 213 -1.13 -2.22 29.07
CA GLY A 213 -0.98 -3.34 30.02
C GLY A 213 -0.80 -4.75 29.44
N SER A 214 0.45 -5.13 29.20
CA SER A 214 0.91 -6.48 29.52
C SER A 214 1.04 -6.62 31.05
N GLN A 215 -0.09 -6.74 31.78
CA GLN A 215 -0.08 -7.06 33.23
C GLN A 215 -1.47 -7.38 33.84
N GLU A 216 -2.36 -8.13 33.18
CA GLU A 216 -3.59 -8.66 33.83
C GLU A 216 -3.82 -10.14 33.49
N LEU A 217 -3.02 -11.03 34.09
CA LEU A 217 -3.32 -12.48 34.11
C LEU A 217 -2.74 -13.20 35.35
N ALA A 218 -2.48 -12.48 36.44
CA ALA A 218 -1.78 -13.03 37.60
C ALA A 218 -2.51 -12.90 38.95
N ASN A 219 -3.70 -12.29 39.04
CA ASN A 219 -4.31 -12.00 40.35
C ASN A 219 -5.73 -12.55 40.59
N ASP A 220 -6.24 -13.43 39.73
CA ASP A 220 -7.54 -14.06 39.96
C ASP A 220 -7.42 -15.43 40.64
N ILE A 221 -6.81 -15.44 41.83
CA ILE A 221 -7.00 -16.51 42.82
C ILE A 221 -7.11 -15.87 44.20
N ARG A 222 -8.33 -15.87 44.75
CA ARG A 222 -8.80 -15.86 46.16
C ARG A 222 -10.18 -15.18 46.12
N ASP A 223 -11.30 -15.76 46.52
CA ASP A 223 -11.54 -16.77 47.55
C ASP A 223 -13.07 -17.02 47.57
N VAL A 224 -13.55 -18.24 47.29
CA VAL A 224 -14.77 -18.83 47.91
C VAL A 224 -14.68 -20.37 47.79
N SER A 225 -14.24 -21.05 48.85
CA SER A 225 -14.62 -22.45 49.19
C SER A 225 -15.92 -22.42 50.01
N PRO A 226 -16.70 -23.52 50.31
CA PRO A 226 -16.32 -24.95 50.50
C PRO A 226 -17.45 -25.95 49.99
N PRO A 227 -17.54 -27.26 50.36
CA PRO A 227 -16.76 -28.06 51.32
C PRO A 227 -16.22 -29.42 50.83
N ARG A 228 -15.36 -29.95 51.71
CA ARG A 228 -14.59 -31.21 51.69
C ARG A 228 -15.46 -32.42 52.05
N ASP A 229 -15.09 -33.58 51.51
CA ASP A 229 -15.06 -34.89 52.20
C ASP A 229 -14.00 -35.80 51.51
N ILE A 230 -12.83 -36.06 52.14
CA ILE A 230 -12.36 -37.33 52.78
C ILE A 230 -12.28 -38.51 51.75
N SER A 231 -11.15 -39.14 51.37
CA SER A 231 -10.02 -39.70 52.12
C SER A 231 -8.94 -40.32 51.17
N SER A 232 -7.68 -40.32 51.62
CA SER A 232 -6.56 -41.29 51.40
C SER A 232 -5.86 -41.49 50.02
N ALA A 233 -4.53 -41.35 50.05
CA ALA A 233 -3.53 -41.93 49.12
C ALA A 233 -2.90 -43.19 49.78
N PRO A 234 -1.95 -43.98 49.19
CA PRO A 234 -1.16 -43.75 47.96
C PRO A 234 -0.85 -45.03 47.10
N THR A 235 0.06 -44.87 46.12
CA THR A 235 1.04 -45.85 45.56
C THR A 235 0.65 -46.86 44.44
N ASN A 236 1.63 -46.99 43.53
CA ASN A 236 1.99 -48.09 42.62
C ASN A 236 1.59 -48.05 41.13
N THR A 237 2.62 -47.77 40.31
CA THR A 237 2.84 -48.20 38.93
C THR A 237 2.88 -49.73 38.78
N PRO A 238 2.54 -50.25 37.59
CA PRO A 238 3.15 -51.48 37.11
C PRO A 238 3.74 -51.36 35.69
N SER A 239 4.91 -51.98 35.52
CA SER A 239 5.62 -52.28 34.28
C SER A 239 5.31 -53.71 33.82
N ARG A 240 5.37 -53.98 32.50
CA ARG A 240 5.63 -55.29 31.82
C ARG A 240 5.85 -55.01 30.32
N THR A 241 7.06 -55.04 29.77
CA THR A 241 7.90 -56.17 29.28
C THR A 241 7.37 -56.89 28.02
N GLY A 242 8.08 -56.70 26.89
CA GLY A 242 8.06 -57.53 25.68
C GLY A 242 9.50 -57.71 25.16
N PRO A 243 9.87 -58.83 24.49
CA PRO A 243 11.26 -59.28 24.37
C PRO A 243 11.98 -58.81 23.10
N ALA A 244 13.31 -58.98 23.09
CA ALA A 244 14.27 -58.38 22.14
C ALA A 244 14.84 -59.36 21.09
N GLY A 245 15.15 -58.82 19.90
CA GLY A 245 16.36 -59.13 19.13
C GLY A 245 16.21 -59.99 17.86
N THR A 246 16.55 -59.43 16.70
CA THR A 246 17.75 -59.84 15.94
C THR A 246 18.09 -58.88 14.79
N ARG A 247 19.39 -58.59 14.71
CA ARG A 247 20.15 -57.85 13.70
C ARG A 247 20.48 -58.79 12.54
N ARG A 248 20.41 -58.35 11.28
CA ARG A 248 21.25 -58.88 10.18
C ARG A 248 21.30 -57.90 9.00
N ASP A 249 22.52 -57.49 8.72
CA ASP A 249 22.96 -56.83 7.49
C ASP A 249 22.81 -57.79 6.30
N LEU A 250 22.39 -57.24 5.16
CA LEU A 250 22.79 -57.61 3.79
C LEU A 250 22.49 -56.40 2.87
#